data_AF-A0A117QN98-F1
#
_entry.id   AF-A0A117QN98-F1
#
_cell.length_a   1.000
_cell.length_b   1.000
_cell.length_c   1.000
_cell.angle_alpha   90.00
_cell.angle_beta   90.00
_cell.angle_gamma   90.00
#
_symmetry.space_group_name_H-M   'P 1'
#
loop_
_entity.id
_entity.type
_entity.pdbx_description
1 polymer ?
#
loop_
_entity_poly.entity_id
_entity_poly.type
_entity_poly.pdbx_seq_one_letter_code
_entity_poly.pdbx_strand_id
1 'polypeptide(L)'
;MFHGSIPAPLRSIIYEHAGTWPGDDIYVGCSGNFTIERVLHARFGDQRRVHGNDIQAYSCALGWYLAGDPLNFTLREEYEDTLGWLHPYLEDRADLMATLMLGTRFLQYVGKDGAYYRRMMDATRDQWARMHEKTATKLRALETKLGSFYAGDVRDYLDQEVPPDAPVVMFPPFYAKDYQAQFASIDAAFHWPEPSFDDLTEDGKERIIEQVQDRPNWVLGLHIERPELRDRLAGVVQTANRGLPIYVYAAAGPRRIVRPRQPVEAIPMPKIGPDEPLGDRMSLHVLTGGQFAGIRSQFMSKSIKPGSPLIACGVAVDGKLIGAFAYLPPKFDPNTAYLMSDFPVSWTRYRRLAKLIVMAASTKEAQVLIQRSLSKRIDGWATTAFTDRPNSAKYGRGIPGVKLQKRTEASSKDPGDGIHRYQLQYGGPLGAYDLDDALSLWKTKHGKDLR
;
A
#
# COMPACT_ATOMS: atom_id res chain seq x y z
N MET A 1 -0.31 0.52 -5.70
CA MET A 1 0.87 0.04 -6.47
C MET A 1 0.40 -1.21 -7.18
N PHE A 2 0.77 -1.42 -8.44
CA PHE A 2 0.45 -2.67 -9.15
C PHE A 2 1.24 -3.81 -8.46
N HIS A 3 0.60 -4.95 -8.20
CA HIS A 3 1.28 -6.12 -7.64
C HIS A 3 2.27 -6.65 -8.70
N GLY A 4 3.53 -6.93 -8.33
CA GLY A 4 4.60 -7.21 -9.29
C GLY A 4 5.47 -6.00 -9.68
N SER A 5 5.36 -4.87 -8.96
CA SER A 5 6.30 -3.74 -9.08
C SER A 5 7.23 -3.65 -7.88
N ILE A 6 8.53 -3.43 -8.11
CA ILE A 6 9.50 -3.21 -7.02
C ILE A 6 9.61 -1.73 -6.62
N PRO A 7 9.85 -1.43 -5.32
CA PRO A 7 9.93 -0.05 -4.84
C PRO A 7 11.17 0.68 -5.37
N ALA A 8 11.10 2.02 -5.47
CA ALA A 8 12.19 2.86 -5.99
C ALA A 8 13.57 2.62 -5.35
N PRO A 9 13.70 2.40 -4.04
CA PRO A 9 15.00 2.10 -3.46
C PRO A 9 15.55 0.73 -3.89
N LEU A 10 14.70 -0.29 -4.07
CA LEU A 10 15.14 -1.59 -4.62
C LEU A 10 15.62 -1.43 -6.07
N ARG A 11 14.90 -0.65 -6.89
CA ARG A 11 15.33 -0.30 -8.25
C ARG A 11 16.71 0.36 -8.26
N SER A 12 17.00 1.22 -7.29
CA SER A 12 18.28 1.92 -7.18
C SER A 12 19.44 0.97 -6.81
N ILE A 13 19.18 0.00 -5.93
CA ILE A 13 20.16 -1.04 -5.58
C ILE A 13 20.46 -1.88 -6.83
N ILE A 14 19.42 -2.39 -7.51
CA ILE A 14 19.60 -3.18 -8.75
C ILE A 14 20.36 -2.38 -9.81
N TYR A 15 19.99 -1.10 -10.01
CA TYR A 15 20.70 -0.20 -10.90
C TYR A 15 22.19 -0.16 -10.55
N GLU A 16 22.54 0.09 -9.28
CA GLU A 16 23.93 0.17 -8.81
C GLU A 16 24.73 -1.11 -9.08
N HIS A 17 24.20 -2.27 -8.69
CA HIS A 17 24.87 -3.57 -8.92
C HIS A 17 25.03 -3.91 -10.40
N ALA A 18 23.99 -3.71 -11.21
CA ALA A 18 24.08 -3.99 -12.64
C ALA A 18 25.17 -3.16 -13.34
N GLY A 19 25.45 -1.98 -12.78
CA GLY A 19 26.50 -1.08 -13.23
C GLY A 19 27.93 -1.57 -13.09
N THR A 20 28.18 -2.55 -12.22
CA THR A 20 29.51 -3.12 -11.99
C THR A 20 29.74 -4.41 -12.78
N TRP A 21 28.71 -4.91 -13.45
CA TRP A 21 28.80 -6.13 -14.25
C TRP A 21 29.49 -5.88 -15.59
N PRO A 22 30.16 -6.90 -16.16
CA PRO A 22 30.68 -6.84 -17.53
C PRO A 22 29.58 -6.51 -18.55
N GLY A 23 29.98 -6.13 -19.77
CA GLY A 23 29.11 -5.61 -20.83
C GLY A 23 28.12 -6.62 -21.45
N ASP A 24 27.76 -7.68 -20.73
CA ASP A 24 26.89 -8.75 -21.21
C ASP A 24 25.41 -8.40 -21.09
N ASP A 25 24.57 -9.03 -21.90
CA ASP A 25 23.10 -8.96 -21.80
C ASP A 25 22.64 -9.40 -20.39
N ILE A 26 21.53 -8.83 -19.90
CA ILE A 26 21.04 -9.06 -18.54
C ILE A 26 19.73 -9.83 -18.57
N TYR A 27 19.64 -10.86 -17.74
CA TYR A 27 18.49 -11.76 -17.69
C TYR A 27 17.70 -11.53 -16.40
N VAL A 28 16.39 -11.35 -16.54
CA VAL A 28 15.48 -11.08 -15.44
C VAL A 28 14.46 -12.21 -15.34
N GLY A 29 14.35 -12.81 -14.16
CA GLY A 29 13.34 -13.82 -13.85
C GLY A 29 12.21 -13.24 -13.00
N CYS A 30 10.99 -13.71 -13.23
CA CYS A 30 9.77 -13.27 -12.54
C CYS A 30 9.51 -11.76 -12.71
N SER A 31 9.43 -11.30 -13.96
CA SER A 31 9.36 -9.90 -14.39
C SER A 31 8.19 -9.08 -13.81
N GLY A 32 7.03 -9.70 -13.63
CA GLY A 32 5.78 -9.09 -13.19
C GLY A 32 5.37 -7.90 -14.06
N ASN A 33 5.57 -6.68 -13.54
CA ASN A 33 5.25 -5.44 -14.26
C ASN A 33 6.48 -4.78 -14.92
N PHE A 34 7.52 -5.56 -15.16
CA PHE A 34 8.76 -5.20 -15.88
C PHE A 34 9.50 -4.01 -15.27
N THR A 35 9.41 -3.85 -13.94
CA THR A 35 10.02 -2.70 -13.26
C THR A 35 11.53 -2.79 -13.13
N ILE A 36 12.10 -4.00 -13.19
CA ILE A 36 13.55 -4.23 -13.20
C ILE A 36 14.09 -3.89 -14.59
N GLU A 37 13.46 -4.44 -15.61
CA GLU A 37 13.81 -4.32 -17.03
C GLU A 37 13.77 -2.87 -17.48
N ARG A 38 12.72 -2.13 -17.10
CA ARG A 38 12.64 -0.69 -17.38
C ARG A 38 13.80 0.11 -16.78
N VAL A 39 14.28 -0.27 -15.59
CA VAL A 39 15.40 0.40 -14.93
C VAL A 39 16.72 0.05 -15.60
N LEU A 40 16.91 -1.22 -15.96
CA LEU A 40 18.10 -1.71 -16.64
C LEU A 40 18.18 -1.15 -18.06
N HIS A 41 17.10 -1.19 -18.83
CA HIS A 41 17.01 -0.59 -20.16
C HIS A 41 17.22 0.92 -20.12
N ALA A 42 16.66 1.64 -19.14
CA ALA A 42 16.93 3.07 -18.99
C ALA A 42 18.42 3.37 -18.69
N ARG A 43 19.14 2.41 -18.11
CA ARG A 43 20.58 2.55 -17.82
C ARG A 43 21.46 2.26 -19.04
N PHE A 44 21.18 1.18 -19.74
CA PHE A 44 22.08 0.62 -20.75
C PHE A 44 21.58 0.81 -22.20
N GLY A 45 20.29 1.13 -22.39
CA GLY A 45 19.67 1.18 -23.71
C GLY A 45 19.91 -0.11 -24.48
N ASP A 46 20.20 0.03 -25.77
CA ASP A 46 20.49 -1.11 -26.66
C ASP A 46 21.93 -1.65 -26.53
N GLN A 47 22.78 -1.07 -25.66
CA GLN A 47 24.17 -1.54 -25.48
C GLN A 47 24.24 -2.88 -24.73
N ARG A 48 23.26 -3.13 -23.85
CA ARG A 48 23.09 -4.38 -23.12
C ARG A 48 21.62 -4.70 -23.11
N ARG A 49 21.23 -5.71 -23.87
CA ARG A 49 19.82 -6.09 -23.97
C ARG A 49 19.37 -6.70 -22.66
N VAL A 50 18.09 -6.50 -22.36
CA VAL A 50 17.46 -7.07 -21.18
C VAL A 50 16.48 -8.14 -21.63
N HIS A 51 16.57 -9.32 -21.05
CA HIS A 51 15.74 -10.48 -21.36
C HIS A 51 14.84 -10.76 -20.15
N GLY A 52 13.54 -10.92 -20.39
CA GLY A 52 12.55 -11.11 -19.33
C GLY A 52 11.92 -12.49 -19.33
N ASN A 53 11.33 -12.86 -18.20
CA ASN A 53 10.59 -14.11 -18.04
C ASN A 53 9.43 -13.94 -17.06
N ASP A 54 8.27 -14.50 -17.44
CA ASP A 54 7.14 -14.67 -16.53
C ASP A 54 6.19 -15.78 -17.04
N ILE A 55 5.15 -16.08 -16.25
CA ILE A 55 4.17 -17.15 -16.51
C ILE A 55 2.72 -16.66 -16.62
N GLN A 56 2.42 -15.43 -16.22
CA GLN A 56 1.01 -15.00 -16.10
C GLN A 56 0.52 -14.30 -17.36
N ALA A 57 -0.77 -14.43 -17.70
CA ALA A 57 -1.36 -13.80 -18.90
C ALA A 57 -0.96 -12.33 -19.09
N TYR A 58 -1.11 -11.52 -18.03
CA TYR A 58 -0.78 -10.10 -18.09
C TYR A 58 0.72 -9.84 -18.31
N SER A 59 1.59 -10.50 -17.55
CA SER A 59 3.03 -10.30 -17.63
C SER A 59 3.59 -10.88 -18.93
N CYS A 60 3.06 -12.00 -19.42
CA CYS A 60 3.38 -12.55 -20.73
C CYS A 60 2.98 -11.60 -21.86
N ALA A 61 1.76 -11.04 -21.82
CA ALA A 61 1.34 -10.04 -22.80
C ALA A 61 2.28 -8.82 -22.81
N LEU A 62 2.65 -8.31 -21.63
CA LEU A 62 3.56 -7.17 -21.53
C LEU A 62 4.99 -7.52 -21.97
N GLY A 63 5.45 -8.74 -21.66
CA GLY A 63 6.75 -9.26 -22.09
C GLY A 63 6.86 -9.36 -23.60
N TRP A 64 5.89 -10.02 -24.24
CA TRP A 64 5.78 -10.06 -25.70
C TRP A 64 5.70 -8.67 -26.28
N TYR A 65 4.87 -7.77 -25.70
CA TYR A 65 4.75 -6.38 -26.14
C TYR A 65 6.12 -5.67 -26.18
N LEU A 66 6.91 -5.79 -25.12
CA LEU A 66 8.22 -5.16 -25.01
C LEU A 66 9.31 -5.85 -25.85
N ALA A 67 9.19 -7.15 -26.12
CA ALA A 67 10.12 -7.92 -26.96
C ALA A 67 9.88 -7.72 -28.47
N GLY A 68 8.72 -7.22 -28.86
CA GLY A 68 8.34 -7.09 -30.29
C GLY A 68 7.51 -8.26 -30.82
N ASP A 69 7.19 -9.24 -29.96
CA ASP A 69 6.46 -10.44 -30.34
C ASP A 69 4.94 -10.20 -30.51
N PRO A 70 4.26 -11.07 -31.29
CA PRO A 70 2.80 -11.06 -31.42
C PRO A 70 2.08 -11.25 -30.08
N LEU A 71 0.97 -10.52 -29.88
CA LEU A 71 0.09 -10.70 -28.75
C LEU A 71 -1.08 -11.60 -29.14
N ASN A 72 -0.96 -12.90 -28.88
CA ASN A 72 -1.96 -13.88 -29.27
C ASN A 72 -3.08 -14.00 -28.22
N PHE A 73 -3.85 -12.92 -28.02
CA PHE A 73 -5.02 -12.89 -27.13
C PHE A 73 -6.30 -12.74 -27.93
N THR A 74 -7.25 -13.64 -27.74
CA THR A 74 -8.58 -13.59 -28.40
C THR A 74 -9.67 -13.65 -27.36
N LEU A 75 -10.68 -12.78 -27.45
CA LEU A 75 -11.84 -12.81 -26.56
C LEU A 75 -12.57 -14.15 -26.70
N ARG A 76 -12.90 -14.82 -25.59
CA ARG A 76 -13.66 -16.07 -25.64
C ARG A 76 -15.11 -15.81 -26.01
N GLU A 77 -15.70 -16.71 -26.79
CA GLU A 77 -17.09 -16.60 -27.29
C GLU A 77 -18.10 -16.45 -26.14
N GLU A 78 -17.89 -17.14 -25.02
CA GLU A 78 -18.75 -17.07 -23.83
C GLU A 78 -18.82 -15.67 -23.18
N TYR A 79 -17.88 -14.77 -23.50
CA TYR A 79 -17.87 -13.39 -23.03
C TYR A 79 -18.37 -12.38 -24.05
N GLU A 80 -18.74 -12.79 -25.27
CA GLU A 80 -19.10 -11.91 -26.37
C GLU A 80 -20.25 -10.96 -25.99
N ASP A 81 -21.31 -11.48 -25.37
CA ASP A 81 -22.47 -10.68 -24.92
C ASP A 81 -22.10 -9.58 -23.91
N THR A 82 -21.07 -9.83 -23.09
CA THR A 82 -20.70 -8.92 -21.99
C THR A 82 -19.52 -8.01 -22.32
N LEU A 83 -18.60 -8.48 -23.16
CA LEU A 83 -17.31 -7.89 -23.47
C LEU A 83 -17.07 -7.62 -24.95
N GLY A 84 -17.98 -8.00 -25.86
CA GLY A 84 -17.83 -7.78 -27.32
C GLY A 84 -17.68 -6.31 -27.71
N TRP A 85 -18.11 -5.38 -26.86
CA TRP A 85 -17.82 -3.94 -27.01
C TRP A 85 -16.31 -3.61 -27.00
N LEU A 86 -15.45 -4.55 -26.61
CA LEU A 86 -13.99 -4.43 -26.65
C LEU A 86 -13.38 -4.64 -28.03
N HIS A 87 -14.06 -5.27 -28.99
CA HIS A 87 -13.49 -5.62 -30.31
C HIS A 87 -12.72 -4.51 -31.01
N PRO A 88 -13.21 -3.25 -31.05
CA PRO A 88 -12.47 -2.15 -31.67
C PRO A 88 -11.11 -1.84 -31.03
N TYR A 89 -10.83 -2.40 -29.86
CA TYR A 89 -9.65 -2.16 -29.04
C TYR A 89 -8.75 -3.41 -28.92
N LEU A 90 -8.98 -4.44 -29.74
CA LEU A 90 -8.21 -5.70 -29.74
C LEU A 90 -7.35 -5.89 -31.00
N GLU A 91 -7.53 -5.07 -32.04
CA GLU A 91 -6.86 -5.26 -33.34
C GLU A 91 -5.40 -4.80 -33.34
N ASP A 92 -5.12 -3.57 -32.88
CA ASP A 92 -3.76 -3.05 -32.78
C ASP A 92 -3.05 -3.59 -31.53
N ARG A 93 -1.74 -3.83 -31.65
CA ARG A 93 -0.92 -4.40 -30.58
C ARG A 93 -0.88 -3.52 -29.33
N ALA A 94 -0.80 -2.20 -29.49
CA ALA A 94 -0.82 -1.27 -28.35
C ALA A 94 -2.23 -1.17 -27.76
N ASP A 95 -3.26 -1.25 -28.59
CA ASP A 95 -4.65 -1.23 -28.14
C ASP A 95 -5.01 -2.50 -27.36
N LEU A 96 -4.61 -3.68 -27.86
CA LEU A 96 -4.78 -4.95 -27.18
C LEU A 96 -4.08 -4.95 -25.82
N MET A 97 -2.80 -4.53 -25.78
CA MET A 97 -2.08 -4.42 -24.51
C MET A 97 -2.74 -3.41 -23.55
N ALA A 98 -3.21 -2.27 -24.04
CA ALA A 98 -3.95 -1.29 -23.23
C ALA A 98 -5.25 -1.89 -22.66
N THR A 99 -5.96 -2.67 -23.48
CA THR A 99 -7.18 -3.39 -23.08
C THR A 99 -6.88 -4.40 -21.98
N LEU A 100 -5.83 -5.22 -22.11
CA LEU A 100 -5.41 -6.17 -21.08
C LEU A 100 -4.97 -5.47 -19.79
N MET A 101 -4.20 -4.36 -19.89
CA MET A 101 -3.80 -3.54 -18.74
C MET A 101 -5.00 -2.99 -17.97
N LEU A 102 -5.98 -2.43 -18.69
CA LEU A 102 -7.21 -1.93 -18.06
C LEU A 102 -8.09 -3.08 -17.54
N GLY A 103 -8.06 -4.23 -18.21
CA GLY A 103 -8.72 -5.48 -17.84
C GLY A 103 -8.45 -5.89 -16.39
N THR A 104 -7.20 -5.71 -15.92
CA THR A 104 -6.79 -5.97 -14.52
C THR A 104 -7.64 -5.25 -13.47
N ARG A 105 -8.39 -4.20 -13.85
CA ARG A 105 -9.23 -3.41 -12.94
C ARG A 105 -10.71 -3.78 -12.98
N PHE A 106 -11.25 -4.11 -14.14
CA PHE A 106 -12.69 -4.26 -14.33
C PHE A 106 -13.15 -5.70 -14.60
N LEU A 107 -12.29 -6.57 -15.16
CA LEU A 107 -12.69 -7.95 -15.48
C LEU A 107 -13.16 -8.72 -14.24
N GLN A 108 -12.61 -8.40 -13.06
CA GLN A 108 -13.06 -8.94 -11.77
C GLN A 108 -14.53 -8.65 -11.41
N TYR A 109 -15.22 -7.76 -12.14
CA TYR A 109 -16.63 -7.43 -11.96
C TYR A 109 -17.55 -8.08 -13.00
N VAL A 110 -16.98 -8.64 -14.07
CA VAL A 110 -17.73 -9.32 -15.13
C VAL A 110 -18.42 -10.56 -14.57
N GLY A 111 -19.69 -10.75 -14.93
CA GLY A 111 -20.51 -11.87 -14.44
C GLY A 111 -20.95 -11.77 -12.98
N LYS A 112 -20.66 -10.67 -12.26
CA LYS A 112 -21.08 -10.49 -10.86
C LYS A 112 -22.39 -9.71 -10.73
N ASP A 113 -23.27 -10.21 -9.87
CA ASP A 113 -24.57 -9.60 -9.61
C ASP A 113 -24.55 -8.58 -8.46
N GLY A 114 -25.26 -7.47 -8.66
CA GLY A 114 -25.49 -6.46 -7.63
C GLY A 114 -25.40 -5.01 -8.13
N ALA A 115 -26.01 -4.08 -7.40
CA ALA A 115 -25.99 -2.66 -7.76
C ALA A 115 -24.57 -2.06 -7.78
N TYR A 116 -23.68 -2.53 -6.91
CA TYR A 116 -22.29 -2.10 -6.88
C TYR A 116 -21.53 -2.50 -8.16
N TYR A 117 -21.58 -3.78 -8.56
CA TYR A 117 -20.83 -4.27 -9.72
C TYR A 117 -21.34 -3.69 -11.03
N ARG A 118 -22.67 -3.57 -11.20
CA ARG A 118 -23.26 -2.86 -12.34
C ARG A 118 -22.74 -1.43 -12.45
N ARG A 119 -22.76 -0.67 -11.36
CA ARG A 119 -22.21 0.70 -11.34
C ARG A 119 -20.73 0.75 -11.72
N MET A 120 -19.93 -0.24 -11.29
CA MET A 120 -18.51 -0.29 -11.64
C MET A 120 -18.30 -0.60 -13.13
N MET A 121 -19.12 -1.50 -13.70
CA MET A 121 -19.09 -1.83 -15.12
C MET A 121 -19.56 -0.67 -16.00
N ASP A 122 -20.68 -0.03 -15.64
CA ASP A 122 -21.24 1.12 -16.35
C ASP A 122 -20.22 2.27 -16.36
N ALA A 123 -19.67 2.62 -15.19
CA ALA A 123 -18.66 3.66 -15.08
C ALA A 123 -17.37 3.33 -15.86
N THR A 124 -17.04 2.05 -16.03
CA THR A 124 -15.90 1.62 -16.86
C THR A 124 -16.20 1.85 -18.33
N ARG A 125 -17.37 1.42 -18.81
CA ARG A 125 -17.81 1.61 -20.21
C ARG A 125 -17.89 3.09 -20.57
N ASP A 126 -18.51 3.90 -19.72
CA ASP A 126 -18.66 5.36 -19.93
C ASP A 126 -17.33 6.09 -20.09
N GLN A 127 -16.28 5.58 -19.44
CA GLN A 127 -14.95 6.21 -19.44
C GLN A 127 -13.95 5.51 -20.36
N TRP A 128 -14.35 4.41 -21.01
CA TRP A 128 -13.43 3.47 -21.64
C TRP A 128 -12.57 4.14 -22.70
N ALA A 129 -13.20 4.76 -23.71
CA ALA A 129 -12.48 5.37 -24.84
C ALA A 129 -11.37 6.32 -24.36
N ARG A 130 -11.66 7.17 -23.36
CA ARG A 130 -10.68 8.10 -22.79
C ARG A 130 -9.57 7.39 -22.01
N MET A 131 -9.91 6.38 -21.21
CA MET A 131 -8.91 5.64 -20.42
C MET A 131 -8.01 4.78 -21.30
N HIS A 132 -8.61 4.13 -22.30
CA HIS A 132 -7.94 3.29 -23.29
C HIS A 132 -6.98 4.12 -24.14
N GLU A 133 -7.45 5.19 -24.79
CA GLU A 133 -6.60 6.06 -25.61
C GLU A 133 -5.41 6.61 -24.82
N LYS A 134 -5.66 7.07 -23.58
CA LYS A 134 -4.60 7.53 -22.67
C LYS A 134 -3.57 6.44 -22.34
N THR A 135 -3.99 5.18 -22.29
CA THR A 135 -3.11 4.04 -21.99
C THR A 135 -2.36 3.60 -23.24
N ALA A 136 -3.05 3.45 -24.37
CA ALA A 136 -2.48 3.10 -25.67
C ALA A 136 -1.43 4.12 -26.14
N THR A 137 -1.73 5.42 -26.04
CA THR A 137 -0.75 6.50 -26.32
C THR A 137 0.51 6.34 -25.48
N LYS A 138 0.40 5.99 -24.20
CA LYS A 138 1.58 5.77 -23.34
C LYS A 138 2.37 4.54 -23.74
N LEU A 139 1.70 3.46 -24.12
CA LEU A 139 2.34 2.23 -24.59
C LEU A 139 3.11 2.49 -25.88
N ARG A 140 2.50 3.18 -26.86
CA ARG A 140 3.15 3.58 -28.11
C ARG A 140 4.38 4.47 -27.90
N ALA A 141 4.39 5.26 -26.83
CA ALA A 141 5.52 6.11 -26.46
C ALA A 141 6.55 5.43 -25.54
N LEU A 142 6.39 4.14 -25.23
CA LEU A 142 7.40 3.42 -24.44
C LEU A 142 8.67 3.20 -25.25
N GLU A 143 9.79 3.67 -24.71
CA GLU A 143 11.12 3.43 -25.28
C GLU A 143 11.73 2.11 -24.80
N THR A 144 11.21 1.52 -23.71
CA THR A 144 11.73 0.26 -23.17
C THR A 144 11.48 -0.88 -24.13
N LYS A 145 12.55 -1.61 -24.47
CA LYS A 145 12.50 -2.83 -25.27
C LYS A 145 13.21 -3.98 -24.55
N LEU A 146 12.77 -5.20 -24.83
CA LEU A 146 13.47 -6.42 -24.42
C LEU A 146 14.24 -7.01 -25.59
N GLY A 147 15.36 -7.68 -25.30
CA GLY A 147 16.08 -8.49 -26.27
C GLY A 147 15.31 -9.76 -26.64
N SER A 148 14.66 -10.38 -25.65
CA SER A 148 13.69 -11.46 -25.82
C SER A 148 12.82 -11.59 -24.57
N PHE A 149 11.74 -12.35 -24.69
CA PHE A 149 10.89 -12.72 -23.56
C PHE A 149 10.59 -14.22 -23.57
N TYR A 150 10.78 -14.89 -22.44
CA TYR A 150 10.44 -16.30 -22.26
C TYR A 150 9.17 -16.43 -21.43
N ALA A 151 8.09 -16.89 -22.07
CA ALA A 151 6.82 -17.22 -21.41
C ALA A 151 6.89 -18.67 -20.89
N GLY A 152 7.16 -18.84 -19.61
CA GLY A 152 7.38 -20.18 -19.03
C GLY A 152 7.97 -20.16 -17.63
N ASP A 153 8.15 -21.34 -17.04
CA ASP A 153 8.68 -21.46 -15.69
C ASP A 153 10.10 -20.87 -15.60
N VAL A 154 10.37 -20.11 -14.54
CA VAL A 154 11.68 -19.48 -14.35
C VAL A 154 12.81 -20.49 -14.16
N ARG A 155 12.50 -21.69 -13.65
CA ARG A 155 13.48 -22.79 -13.51
C ARG A 155 13.96 -23.26 -14.87
N ASP A 156 13.03 -23.43 -15.80
CA ASP A 156 13.33 -23.84 -17.18
C ASP A 156 14.02 -22.71 -17.94
N TYR A 157 13.57 -21.47 -17.76
CA TYR A 157 14.23 -20.29 -18.30
C TYR A 157 15.71 -20.23 -17.90
N LEU A 158 16.01 -20.38 -16.60
CA LEU A 158 17.38 -20.36 -16.10
C LEU A 158 18.22 -21.51 -16.67
N ASP A 159 17.65 -22.71 -16.83
CA ASP A 159 18.39 -23.87 -17.33
C ASP A 159 18.61 -23.85 -18.85
N GLN A 160 17.63 -23.39 -19.61
CA GLN A 160 17.57 -23.60 -21.06
C GLN A 160 17.94 -22.35 -21.86
N GLU A 161 17.60 -21.16 -21.36
CA GLU A 161 17.71 -19.91 -22.12
C GLU A 161 18.79 -18.97 -21.59
N VAL A 162 19.03 -18.96 -20.27
CA VAL A 162 20.02 -18.05 -19.66
C VAL A 162 21.43 -18.64 -19.74
N PRO A 163 22.39 -17.99 -20.43
CA PRO A 163 23.76 -18.47 -20.50
C PRO A 163 24.39 -18.60 -19.10
N PRO A 164 25.22 -19.64 -18.82
CA PRO A 164 25.79 -19.88 -17.49
C PRO A 164 26.52 -18.67 -16.88
N ASP A 165 27.24 -17.92 -17.71
CA ASP A 165 28.03 -16.77 -17.28
C ASP A 165 27.25 -15.44 -17.30
N ALA A 166 25.98 -15.45 -17.71
CA ALA A 166 25.20 -14.25 -17.84
C ALA A 166 24.74 -13.67 -16.49
N PRO A 167 24.68 -12.34 -16.35
CA PRO A 167 24.15 -11.70 -15.17
C PRO A 167 22.65 -11.89 -15.00
N VAL A 168 22.21 -12.18 -13.76
CA VAL A 168 20.80 -12.44 -13.44
C VAL A 168 20.27 -11.49 -12.35
N VAL A 169 19.05 -10.96 -12.54
CA VAL A 169 18.32 -10.23 -11.50
C VAL A 169 16.97 -10.89 -11.27
N MET A 170 16.62 -11.17 -10.00
CA MET A 170 15.34 -11.77 -9.68
C MET A 170 14.70 -11.20 -8.42
N PHE A 171 13.38 -11.15 -8.45
CA PHE A 171 12.54 -10.83 -7.30
C PHE A 171 11.33 -11.77 -7.27
N PRO A 172 11.53 -13.06 -6.93
CA PRO A 172 10.48 -14.07 -7.09
C PRO A 172 9.36 -13.89 -6.06
N PRO A 173 8.09 -14.06 -6.46
CA PRO A 173 6.96 -13.94 -5.54
C PRO A 173 6.75 -15.25 -4.75
N PHE A 174 7.54 -15.49 -3.71
CA PHE A 174 7.43 -16.71 -2.86
C PHE A 174 6.16 -16.82 -1.98
N TYR A 175 5.10 -16.08 -2.32
CA TYR A 175 3.80 -16.13 -1.64
C TYR A 175 2.76 -16.85 -2.50
N ALA A 176 2.55 -18.13 -2.20
CA ALA A 176 1.87 -19.14 -3.03
C ALA A 176 0.35 -18.96 -3.30
N LYS A 177 -0.32 -17.87 -2.87
CA LYS A 177 -1.79 -17.76 -3.00
C LYS A 177 -2.34 -16.49 -3.62
N ASP A 178 -1.52 -15.46 -3.80
CA ASP A 178 -2.00 -14.16 -4.29
C ASP A 178 -1.68 -13.98 -5.78
N TYR A 179 -0.56 -14.53 -6.26
CA TYR A 179 -0.05 -14.19 -7.60
C TYR A 179 -0.97 -14.67 -8.73
N GLN A 180 -1.34 -15.96 -8.81
CA GLN A 180 -2.23 -16.50 -9.86
C GLN A 180 -3.65 -15.89 -9.83
N ALA A 181 -4.18 -15.64 -8.63
CA ALA A 181 -5.52 -15.05 -8.48
C ALA A 181 -5.63 -13.64 -9.06
N GLN A 182 -4.52 -12.91 -9.20
CA GLN A 182 -4.52 -11.51 -9.66
C GLN A 182 -4.88 -11.35 -11.14
N PHE A 183 -4.64 -12.38 -11.97
CA PHE A 183 -4.89 -12.32 -13.41
C PHE A 183 -5.89 -13.35 -13.91
N ALA A 184 -6.47 -14.15 -13.02
CA ALA A 184 -7.49 -15.14 -13.34
C ALA A 184 -8.67 -14.60 -14.16
N SER A 185 -9.03 -13.32 -14.01
CA SER A 185 -10.10 -12.72 -14.83
C SER A 185 -9.68 -12.45 -16.28
N ILE A 186 -8.39 -12.29 -16.57
CA ILE A 186 -7.86 -12.27 -17.94
C ILE A 186 -7.84 -13.69 -18.52
N ASP A 187 -7.35 -14.67 -17.76
CA ASP A 187 -7.34 -16.08 -18.16
C ASP A 187 -8.74 -16.60 -18.49
N ALA A 188 -9.72 -16.18 -17.70
CA ALA A 188 -11.12 -16.48 -17.94
C ALA A 188 -11.66 -15.80 -19.20
N ALA A 189 -11.38 -14.51 -19.42
CA ALA A 189 -11.98 -13.77 -20.53
C ALA A 189 -11.32 -14.02 -21.89
N PHE A 190 -10.04 -14.40 -21.94
CA PHE A 190 -9.27 -14.51 -23.18
C PHE A 190 -8.69 -15.92 -23.39
N HIS A 191 -8.65 -16.35 -24.64
CA HIS A 191 -7.74 -17.40 -25.10
C HIS A 191 -6.37 -16.81 -25.34
N TRP A 192 -5.33 -17.48 -24.84
CA TRP A 192 -3.93 -17.11 -25.04
C TRP A 192 -3.04 -18.35 -24.92
N PRO A 193 -1.80 -18.33 -25.45
CA PRO A 193 -0.89 -19.47 -25.36
C PRO A 193 -0.28 -19.56 -23.96
N GLU A 194 -1.07 -20.06 -23.01
CA GLU A 194 -0.68 -20.27 -21.63
C GLU A 194 0.50 -21.25 -21.52
N PRO A 195 1.59 -20.90 -20.82
CA PRO A 195 2.73 -21.79 -20.65
C PRO A 195 2.39 -22.91 -19.65
N SER A 196 2.97 -24.09 -19.86
CA SER A 196 2.94 -25.17 -18.86
C SER A 196 4.02 -24.93 -17.81
N PHE A 197 3.68 -25.08 -16.54
CA PHE A 197 4.63 -24.99 -15.42
C PHE A 197 4.13 -25.81 -14.23
N ASP A 198 5.06 -26.23 -13.38
CA ASP A 198 4.76 -26.99 -12.17
C ASP A 198 4.49 -26.06 -10.97
N ASP A 199 3.74 -26.56 -9.99
CA ASP A 199 3.55 -25.86 -8.73
C ASP A 199 4.89 -25.49 -8.06
N LEU A 200 4.95 -24.27 -7.51
CA LEU A 200 6.11 -23.79 -6.79
C LEU A 200 6.15 -24.36 -5.36
N THR A 201 6.74 -25.55 -5.22
CA THR A 201 7.04 -26.19 -3.94
C THR A 201 8.17 -25.48 -3.20
N GLU A 202 8.41 -25.80 -1.92
CA GLU A 202 9.58 -25.28 -1.19
C GLU A 202 10.89 -25.70 -1.87
N ASP A 203 11.01 -26.96 -2.31
CA ASP A 203 12.17 -27.44 -3.07
C ASP A 203 12.35 -26.66 -4.38
N GLY A 204 11.25 -26.29 -5.04
CA GLY A 204 11.28 -25.41 -6.21
C GLY A 204 11.84 -24.02 -5.91
N LYS A 205 11.53 -23.45 -4.73
CA LYS A 205 12.09 -22.15 -4.30
C LYS A 205 13.58 -22.25 -4.01
N GLU A 206 14.01 -23.31 -3.34
CA GLU A 206 15.43 -23.57 -3.07
C GLU A 206 16.22 -23.72 -4.38
N ARG A 207 15.70 -24.50 -5.33
CA ARG A 207 16.30 -24.65 -6.65
C ARG A 207 16.49 -23.32 -7.36
N ILE A 208 15.51 -22.42 -7.32
CA ILE A 208 15.63 -21.07 -7.92
C ILE A 208 16.75 -20.27 -7.24
N ILE A 209 16.82 -20.32 -5.90
CA ILE A 209 17.87 -19.63 -5.13
C ILE A 209 19.26 -20.15 -5.52
N GLU A 210 19.41 -21.46 -5.71
CA GLU A 210 20.66 -22.11 -6.14
C GLU A 210 21.02 -21.70 -7.58
N GLN A 211 20.11 -21.86 -8.54
CA GLN A 211 20.34 -21.53 -9.96
C GLN A 211 20.75 -20.07 -10.21
N VAL A 212 20.25 -19.15 -9.38
CA VAL A 212 20.65 -17.73 -9.44
C VAL A 212 22.05 -17.53 -8.86
N GLN A 213 22.39 -18.24 -7.78
CA GLN A 213 23.70 -18.12 -7.13
C GLN A 213 24.84 -18.73 -7.93
N ASP A 214 24.55 -19.69 -8.80
CA ASP A 214 25.52 -20.31 -9.72
C ASP A 214 26.04 -19.32 -10.78
N ARG A 215 25.38 -18.17 -10.94
CA ARG A 215 25.80 -17.13 -11.88
C ARG A 215 26.96 -16.31 -11.32
N PRO A 216 27.87 -15.80 -12.16
CA PRO A 216 28.98 -14.97 -11.67
C PRO A 216 28.51 -13.62 -11.12
N ASN A 217 27.41 -13.10 -11.67
CA ASN A 217 26.85 -11.79 -11.34
C ASN A 217 25.34 -11.94 -11.10
N TRP A 218 24.89 -11.70 -9.88
CA TRP A 218 23.46 -11.81 -9.58
C TRP A 218 22.99 -10.85 -8.51
N VAL A 219 21.68 -10.54 -8.56
CA VAL A 219 20.92 -9.90 -7.49
C VAL A 219 19.63 -10.68 -7.27
N LEU A 220 19.36 -11.05 -6.01
CA LEU A 220 18.16 -11.74 -5.59
C LEU A 220 17.47 -10.96 -4.47
N GLY A 221 16.25 -10.50 -4.70
CA GLY A 221 15.42 -9.88 -3.67
C GLY A 221 14.40 -10.87 -3.11
N LEU A 222 14.30 -10.96 -1.78
CA LEU A 222 13.37 -11.85 -1.08
C LEU A 222 12.62 -11.10 0.02
N HIS A 223 11.37 -11.49 0.26
CA HIS A 223 10.60 -10.99 1.41
C HIS A 223 10.81 -11.81 2.70
N ILE A 224 11.69 -12.81 2.65
CA ILE A 224 12.06 -13.68 3.76
C ILE A 224 13.57 -13.57 3.93
N GLU A 225 14.02 -13.37 5.17
CA GLU A 225 15.45 -13.40 5.49
C GLU A 225 15.95 -14.84 5.38
N ARG A 226 17.08 -15.01 4.69
CA ARG A 226 17.85 -16.25 4.55
C ARG A 226 19.14 -16.13 5.38
N PRO A 227 19.18 -16.67 6.62
CA PRO A 227 20.36 -16.57 7.48
C PRO A 227 21.64 -17.12 6.85
N GLU A 228 21.52 -18.16 6.02
CA GLU A 228 22.60 -18.80 5.29
C GLU A 228 23.20 -17.94 4.17
N LEU A 229 22.46 -16.92 3.68
CA LEU A 229 22.95 -15.96 2.67
C LEU A 229 23.42 -14.63 3.29
N ARG A 230 23.60 -14.59 4.61
CA ARG A 230 23.87 -13.33 5.33
C ARG A 230 25.18 -12.65 4.92
N ASP A 231 26.19 -13.41 4.53
CA ASP A 231 27.46 -12.91 3.99
C ASP A 231 27.27 -12.20 2.64
N ARG A 232 26.28 -12.65 1.85
CA ARG A 232 25.84 -12.08 0.56
C ARG A 232 24.77 -10.98 0.68
N LEU A 233 24.38 -10.59 1.89
CA LEU A 233 23.38 -9.54 2.09
C LEU A 233 23.92 -8.19 1.59
N ALA A 234 23.36 -7.74 0.47
CA ALA A 234 23.67 -6.49 -0.21
C ALA A 234 22.72 -5.35 0.21
N GLY A 235 21.50 -5.66 0.67
CA GLY A 235 20.68 -4.62 1.25
C GLY A 235 19.42 -5.06 1.97
N VAL A 236 18.86 -4.10 2.72
CA VAL A 236 17.57 -4.24 3.39
C VAL A 236 16.73 -3.03 3.04
N VAL A 237 15.63 -3.25 2.32
CA VAL A 237 14.71 -2.20 1.87
C VAL A 237 13.40 -2.28 2.64
N GLN A 238 13.11 -1.26 3.43
CA GLN A 238 11.83 -1.09 4.11
C GLN A 238 11.33 0.33 3.89
N THR A 239 10.27 0.49 3.09
CA THR A 239 9.75 1.80 2.68
C THR A 239 8.71 2.38 3.63
N ALA A 240 8.08 1.54 4.46
CA ALA A 240 7.08 1.94 5.44
C ALA A 240 7.32 1.25 6.79
N ASN A 241 6.96 1.91 7.90
CA ASN A 241 7.16 1.39 9.26
C ASN A 241 6.47 0.05 9.54
N ARG A 242 5.43 -0.28 8.77
CA ARG A 242 4.71 -1.58 8.81
C ARG A 242 4.91 -2.41 7.55
N GLY A 243 5.72 -1.94 6.60
CA GLY A 243 6.02 -2.70 5.39
C GLY A 243 6.93 -3.87 5.72
N LEU A 244 6.67 -5.01 5.08
CA LEU A 244 7.60 -6.14 5.09
C LEU A 244 8.93 -5.70 4.46
N PRO A 245 10.08 -5.94 5.12
CA PRO A 245 11.37 -5.66 4.52
C PRO A 245 11.58 -6.55 3.28
N ILE A 246 12.34 -6.02 2.32
CA ILE A 246 12.92 -6.80 1.23
C ILE A 246 14.41 -6.96 1.55
N TYR A 247 14.86 -8.20 1.63
CA TYR A 247 16.26 -8.58 1.77
C TYR A 247 16.83 -8.76 0.37
N VAL A 248 17.88 -8.02 0.06
CA VAL A 248 18.55 -8.05 -1.23
C VAL A 248 19.89 -8.73 -1.04
N TYR A 249 20.07 -9.85 -1.73
CA TYR A 249 21.30 -10.61 -1.79
C TYR A 249 21.97 -10.35 -3.14
N ALA A 250 23.30 -10.34 -3.18
CA ALA A 250 24.04 -10.20 -4.43
C ALA A 250 25.38 -10.95 -4.38
N ALA A 251 25.89 -11.31 -5.56
CA ALA A 251 27.21 -11.95 -5.71
C ALA A 251 28.32 -11.12 -5.03
N ALA A 252 28.33 -9.83 -5.32
CA ALA A 252 29.25 -8.84 -4.77
C ALA A 252 28.67 -7.42 -4.91
N GLY A 253 29.36 -6.44 -4.34
CA GLY A 253 29.08 -5.02 -4.55
C GLY A 253 28.70 -4.25 -3.29
N PRO A 254 28.22 -3.01 -3.45
CA PRO A 254 27.92 -2.11 -2.33
C PRO A 254 26.79 -2.62 -1.43
N ARG A 255 26.88 -2.29 -0.14
CA ARG A 255 25.81 -2.58 0.84
C ARG A 255 24.93 -1.36 1.09
N ARG A 256 23.61 -1.54 1.12
CA ARG A 256 22.62 -0.46 1.27
C ARG A 256 21.54 -0.79 2.29
N ILE A 257 21.23 0.16 3.17
CA ILE A 257 20.11 0.05 4.10
C ILE A 257 19.13 1.19 3.80
N VAL A 258 17.88 0.83 3.54
CA VAL A 258 16.80 1.79 3.33
C VAL A 258 15.76 1.54 4.41
N ARG A 259 15.59 2.55 5.28
CA ARG A 259 14.57 2.54 6.33
C ARG A 259 13.52 3.60 6.07
N PRO A 260 12.30 3.42 6.59
CA PRO A 260 11.27 4.43 6.48
C PRO A 260 11.74 5.69 7.20
N ARG A 261 11.73 6.82 6.49
CA ARG A 261 11.91 8.14 7.09
C ARG A 261 10.55 8.79 7.18
N GLN A 262 10.19 9.23 8.39
CA GLN A 262 9.01 10.06 8.54
C GLN A 262 9.42 11.54 8.51
N PRO A 263 9.03 12.33 7.49
CA PRO A 263 9.26 13.77 7.51
C PRO A 263 8.45 14.40 8.65
N VAL A 264 9.05 15.40 9.30
CA VAL A 264 8.41 16.22 10.33
C VAL A 264 8.50 17.69 9.94
N GLU A 265 7.47 18.45 10.27
CA GLU A 265 7.39 19.90 10.03
C GLU A 265 7.02 20.62 11.32
N ALA A 266 7.50 21.85 11.46
CA ALA A 266 7.10 22.71 12.56
C ALA A 266 5.65 23.15 12.40
N ILE A 267 4.96 23.36 13.52
CA ILE A 267 3.62 23.93 13.54
C ILE A 267 3.71 25.36 14.07
N PRO A 268 3.24 26.36 13.32
CA PRO A 268 3.33 27.77 13.70
C PRO A 268 2.29 28.16 14.76
N MET A 269 1.76 27.19 15.53
CA MET A 269 0.77 27.41 16.57
C MET A 269 1.40 27.16 17.95
N PRO A 270 1.29 28.13 18.88
CA PRO A 270 1.76 27.92 20.25
C PRO A 270 0.97 26.78 20.90
N LYS A 271 1.62 26.03 21.79
CA LYS A 271 0.97 24.98 22.57
C LYS A 271 0.52 25.56 23.90
N ILE A 272 -0.58 25.06 24.45
CA ILE A 272 -1.01 25.45 25.80
C ILE A 272 0.11 25.22 26.82
N GLY A 273 0.31 26.19 27.71
CA GLY A 273 1.29 26.09 28.79
C GLY A 273 0.92 25.03 29.85
N PRO A 274 1.86 24.63 30.71
CA PRO A 274 1.59 23.65 31.76
C PRO A 274 0.51 24.13 32.75
N ASP A 275 0.62 25.37 33.25
CA ASP A 275 -0.30 25.93 34.25
C ASP A 275 -1.42 26.79 33.66
N GLU A 276 -1.41 26.95 32.34
CA GLU A 276 -2.32 27.82 31.63
C GLU A 276 -3.77 27.28 31.68
N PRO A 277 -4.76 28.11 32.07
CA PRO A 277 -6.15 27.71 32.01
C PRO A 277 -6.62 27.56 30.54
N LEU A 278 -7.57 26.65 30.32
CA LEU A 278 -8.19 26.46 29.03
C LEU A 278 -9.13 27.62 28.71
N GLY A 279 -8.92 28.26 27.57
CA GLY A 279 -9.75 29.33 27.03
C GLY A 279 -11.16 28.90 26.60
N ASP A 280 -11.91 29.77 25.94
CA ASP A 280 -13.35 29.61 25.71
C ASP A 280 -13.75 29.32 24.25
N ARG A 281 -12.83 29.47 23.28
CA ARG A 281 -13.15 29.23 21.86
C ARG A 281 -12.32 28.11 21.28
N MET A 282 -12.96 27.00 20.91
CA MET A 282 -12.30 25.86 20.29
C MET A 282 -12.33 25.96 18.75
N SER A 283 -11.27 25.48 18.10
CA SER A 283 -11.14 25.45 16.64
C SER A 283 -10.36 24.21 16.16
N LEU A 284 -10.63 23.80 14.92
CA LEU A 284 -9.93 22.70 14.24
C LEU A 284 -9.04 23.26 13.12
N HIS A 285 -7.82 22.73 13.03
CA HIS A 285 -6.84 23.13 12.03
C HIS A 285 -6.33 21.91 11.29
N VAL A 286 -6.59 21.82 9.98
CA VAL A 286 -6.07 20.71 9.17
C VAL A 286 -4.54 20.80 9.13
N LEU A 287 -3.88 19.69 9.47
CA LEU A 287 -2.43 19.60 9.53
C LEU A 287 -1.87 18.94 8.28
N THR A 288 -0.68 19.36 7.85
CA THR A 288 0.10 18.57 6.91
C THR A 288 0.55 17.24 7.54
N GLY A 289 0.94 16.28 6.71
CA GLY A 289 1.49 15.01 7.20
C GLY A 289 2.74 15.21 8.07
N GLY A 290 3.62 16.14 7.70
CA GLY A 290 4.82 16.48 8.47
C GLY A 290 4.49 17.17 9.80
N GLN A 291 3.52 18.07 9.82
CA GLN A 291 3.07 18.75 11.03
C GLN A 291 2.47 17.75 12.03
N PHE A 292 1.54 16.90 11.58
CA PHE A 292 0.95 15.87 12.43
C PHE A 292 2.02 14.89 12.95
N ALA A 293 2.96 14.47 12.10
CA ALA A 293 4.09 13.66 12.51
C ALA A 293 4.93 14.34 13.60
N GLY A 294 5.19 15.64 13.46
CA GLY A 294 5.93 16.46 14.43
C GLY A 294 5.27 16.49 15.82
N ILE A 295 3.95 16.77 15.90
CA ILE A 295 3.23 16.76 17.18
C ILE A 295 3.20 15.35 17.77
N ARG A 296 2.89 14.37 16.92
CA ARG A 296 2.72 13.00 17.37
C ARG A 296 4.00 12.45 17.99
N SER A 297 5.17 12.78 17.42
CA SER A 297 6.47 12.43 18.00
C SER A 297 6.75 13.10 19.36
N GLN A 298 6.06 14.21 19.68
CA GLN A 298 6.19 14.89 20.99
C GLN A 298 5.26 14.30 22.05
N PHE A 299 4.03 13.89 21.69
CA PHE A 299 3.00 13.58 22.70
C PHE A 299 2.43 12.17 22.65
N MET A 300 2.63 11.42 21.57
CA MET A 300 2.13 10.06 21.47
C MET A 300 3.13 9.07 22.07
N SER A 301 2.63 7.95 22.61
CA SER A 301 3.49 6.87 23.12
C SER A 301 4.43 6.35 22.03
N LYS A 302 5.71 6.11 22.41
CA LYS A 302 6.73 5.50 21.54
C LYS A 302 6.37 4.09 21.06
N SER A 303 5.48 3.39 21.80
CA SER A 303 5.01 2.05 21.42
C SER A 303 4.03 2.05 20.24
N ILE A 304 3.39 3.19 19.95
CA ILE A 304 2.39 3.26 18.88
C ILE A 304 3.10 3.51 17.55
N LYS A 305 3.13 2.48 16.69
CA LYS A 305 3.73 2.57 15.36
C LYS A 305 3.02 3.63 14.49
N PRO A 306 3.75 4.62 13.95
CA PRO A 306 3.26 5.59 12.98
C PRO A 306 2.34 5.03 11.88
N GLY A 307 1.15 5.60 11.75
CA GLY A 307 0.27 5.45 10.58
C GLY A 307 0.21 6.72 9.73
N SER A 308 -0.20 6.58 8.47
CA SER A 308 -0.49 7.70 7.55
C SER A 308 -1.99 7.93 7.52
N PRO A 309 -2.50 9.04 8.09
CA PRO A 309 -3.93 9.30 8.11
C PRO A 309 -4.45 9.79 6.75
N LEU A 310 -5.76 9.66 6.54
CA LEU A 310 -6.48 10.37 5.48
C LEU A 310 -6.49 11.88 5.77
N ILE A 311 -6.85 12.24 6.99
CA ILE A 311 -6.90 13.62 7.46
C ILE A 311 -6.42 13.69 8.91
N ALA A 312 -5.65 14.72 9.23
CA ALA A 312 -5.19 15.02 10.58
C ALA A 312 -5.57 16.46 10.95
N CYS A 313 -6.03 16.66 12.18
CA CYS A 313 -6.46 17.95 12.69
C CYS A 313 -5.77 18.26 14.03
N GLY A 314 -5.24 19.47 14.16
CA GLY A 314 -4.88 20.07 15.43
C GLY A 314 -6.14 20.66 16.08
N VAL A 315 -6.27 20.47 17.39
CA VAL A 315 -7.34 21.06 18.19
C VAL A 315 -6.74 22.23 18.95
N ALA A 316 -7.30 23.42 18.76
CA ALA A 316 -6.82 24.63 19.40
C ALA A 316 -7.92 25.28 20.25
N VAL A 317 -7.55 25.89 21.36
CA VAL A 317 -8.42 26.75 22.16
C VAL A 317 -7.75 28.11 22.29
N ASP A 318 -8.47 29.18 21.92
CA ASP A 318 -7.96 30.56 21.89
C ASP A 318 -6.61 30.68 21.15
N GLY A 319 -6.50 29.99 20.01
CA GLY A 319 -5.30 29.98 19.17
C GLY A 319 -4.14 29.12 19.68
N LYS A 320 -4.31 28.39 20.80
CA LYS A 320 -3.29 27.51 21.37
C LYS A 320 -3.62 26.05 21.16
N LEU A 321 -2.66 25.29 20.65
CA LEU A 321 -2.79 23.85 20.42
C LEU A 321 -2.93 23.12 21.76
N ILE A 322 -3.99 22.33 21.89
CA ILE A 322 -4.28 21.49 23.07
C ILE A 322 -4.19 19.99 22.77
N GLY A 323 -4.09 19.60 21.50
CA GLY A 323 -3.92 18.22 21.06
C GLY A 323 -4.16 18.06 19.57
N ALA A 324 -4.22 16.81 19.12
CA ALA A 324 -4.52 16.49 17.72
C ALA A 324 -5.26 15.17 17.61
N PHE A 325 -6.01 15.01 16.51
CA PHE A 325 -6.61 13.75 16.11
C PHE A 325 -6.45 13.48 14.63
N ALA A 326 -6.63 12.23 14.20
CA ALA A 326 -6.51 11.84 12.81
C ALA A 326 -7.40 10.65 12.44
N TYR A 327 -7.94 10.68 11.23
CA TYR A 327 -8.82 9.65 10.70
C TYR A 327 -8.15 8.81 9.60
N LEU A 328 -8.56 7.55 9.52
CA LEU A 328 -8.42 6.69 8.35
C LEU A 328 -9.78 6.53 7.66
N PRO A 329 -9.79 6.17 6.36
CA PRO A 329 -11.02 5.87 5.66
C PRO A 329 -11.79 4.72 6.31
N PRO A 330 -13.11 4.63 6.05
CA PRO A 330 -13.91 3.47 6.45
C PRO A 330 -13.31 2.17 5.94
N LYS A 331 -13.21 1.16 6.82
CA LYS A 331 -12.64 -0.17 6.49
C LYS A 331 -13.69 -1.28 6.44
N PHE A 332 -14.63 -1.28 7.38
CA PHE A 332 -15.61 -2.37 7.54
C PHE A 332 -17.03 -1.87 7.30
N ASP A 333 -17.45 -0.87 8.06
CA ASP A 333 -18.70 -0.14 7.81
C ASP A 333 -18.39 1.05 6.91
N PRO A 334 -19.02 1.18 5.72
CA PRO A 334 -18.74 2.23 4.75
C PRO A 334 -19.02 3.66 5.23
N ASN A 335 -19.83 3.85 6.28
CA ASN A 335 -20.19 5.16 6.83
C ASN A 335 -19.44 5.50 8.13
N THR A 336 -18.60 4.59 8.62
CA THR A 336 -17.87 4.76 9.89
C THR A 336 -16.38 4.99 9.64
N ALA A 337 -15.90 6.18 9.99
CA ALA A 337 -14.49 6.51 9.91
C ALA A 337 -13.67 5.91 11.07
N TYR A 338 -12.42 5.52 10.81
CA TYR A 338 -11.57 5.00 11.87
C TYR A 338 -10.72 6.13 12.48
N LEU A 339 -10.99 6.50 13.73
CA LEU A 339 -10.17 7.44 14.51
C LEU A 339 -8.85 6.75 14.87
N MET A 340 -7.83 7.00 14.06
CA MET A 340 -6.53 6.33 14.10
C MET A 340 -5.65 6.84 15.24
N SER A 341 -5.79 8.11 15.59
CA SER A 341 -5.00 8.73 16.63
C SER A 341 -5.76 9.89 17.22
N ASP A 342 -5.63 10.06 18.52
CA ASP A 342 -6.16 11.20 19.24
C ASP A 342 -5.40 11.36 20.56
N PHE A 343 -4.69 12.47 20.72
CA PHE A 343 -3.82 12.69 21.87
C PHE A 343 -3.79 14.17 22.27
N PRO A 344 -3.78 14.48 23.58
CA PRO A 344 -3.63 15.84 24.05
C PRO A 344 -2.14 16.24 24.05
N VAL A 345 -1.89 17.55 24.15
CA VAL A 345 -0.61 18.05 24.71
C VAL A 345 -0.46 17.46 26.11
N SER A 346 0.68 16.81 26.40
CA SER A 346 0.78 15.94 27.57
C SER A 346 1.08 16.66 28.88
N TRP A 347 1.63 17.88 28.83
CA TRP A 347 2.07 18.65 30.01
C TRP A 347 1.02 19.60 30.59
N THR A 348 -0.20 19.63 30.06
CA THR A 348 -1.24 20.54 30.58
C THR A 348 -1.64 20.17 32.02
N ARG A 349 -2.13 21.16 32.77
CA ARG A 349 -2.73 20.97 34.11
C ARG A 349 -3.97 20.08 34.14
N TYR A 350 -4.58 19.73 33.01
CA TYR A 350 -5.85 18.96 32.99
C TYR A 350 -5.61 17.46 32.83
N ARG A 351 -6.08 16.65 33.80
CA ARG A 351 -5.93 15.17 33.74
C ARG A 351 -6.75 14.52 32.62
N ARG A 352 -7.87 15.13 32.24
CA ARG A 352 -8.85 14.57 31.30
C ARG A 352 -8.90 15.26 29.94
N LEU A 353 -7.86 16.02 29.56
CA LEU A 353 -7.83 16.74 28.29
C LEU A 353 -7.96 15.81 27.07
N ALA A 354 -7.46 14.57 27.17
CA ALA A 354 -7.61 13.56 26.13
C ALA A 354 -9.09 13.30 25.73
N LYS A 355 -10.04 13.49 26.65
CA LYS A 355 -11.48 13.35 26.34
C LYS A 355 -11.99 14.49 25.47
N LEU A 356 -11.50 15.72 25.68
CA LEU A 356 -11.84 16.86 24.85
C LEU A 356 -11.38 16.64 23.40
N ILE A 357 -10.22 16.01 23.21
CA ILE A 357 -9.72 15.69 21.85
C ILE A 357 -10.65 14.71 21.13
N VAL A 358 -11.15 13.68 21.82
CA VAL A 358 -12.16 12.75 21.26
C VAL A 358 -13.48 13.46 20.97
N MET A 359 -13.90 14.34 21.88
CA MET A 359 -15.13 15.13 21.70
C MET A 359 -14.99 16.03 20.48
N ALA A 360 -13.88 16.75 20.34
CA ALA A 360 -13.58 17.58 19.16
C ALA A 360 -13.57 16.77 17.86
N ALA A 361 -13.03 15.54 17.88
CA ALA A 361 -13.10 14.63 16.75
C ALA A 361 -14.55 14.22 16.40
N SER A 362 -15.45 14.17 17.38
CA SER A 362 -16.84 13.73 17.19
C SER A 362 -17.80 14.83 16.68
N THR A 363 -17.31 16.05 16.44
CA THR A 363 -18.12 17.25 16.15
C THR A 363 -18.63 17.32 14.72
N LYS A 364 -19.56 18.26 14.47
CA LYS A 364 -20.06 18.59 13.11
C LYS A 364 -18.93 19.07 12.20
N GLU A 365 -18.01 19.87 12.73
CA GLU A 365 -16.88 20.43 12.01
C GLU A 365 -15.93 19.32 11.56
N ALA A 366 -15.60 18.38 12.45
CA ALA A 366 -14.80 17.20 12.11
C ALA A 366 -15.51 16.30 11.07
N GLN A 367 -16.84 16.12 11.19
CA GLN A 367 -17.64 15.39 10.22
C GLN A 367 -17.60 16.04 8.83
N VAL A 368 -17.74 17.37 8.75
CA VAL A 368 -17.66 18.09 7.47
C VAL A 368 -16.29 17.92 6.83
N LEU A 369 -15.21 18.02 7.61
CA LEU A 369 -13.85 17.85 7.11
C LEU A 369 -13.62 16.45 6.51
N ILE A 370 -14.02 15.39 7.20
CA ILE A 370 -13.80 14.03 6.70
C ILE A 370 -14.71 13.69 5.51
N GLN A 371 -15.97 14.14 5.51
CA GLN A 371 -16.87 13.91 4.39
C GLN A 371 -16.38 14.61 3.12
N ARG A 372 -15.83 15.83 3.23
CA ARG A 372 -15.19 16.53 2.12
C ARG A 372 -13.97 15.77 1.59
N SER A 373 -13.14 15.24 2.48
CA SER A 373 -11.95 14.47 2.09
C SER A 373 -12.29 13.17 1.37
N LEU A 374 -13.43 12.54 1.68
CA LEU A 374 -13.85 11.26 1.07
C LEU A 374 -14.85 11.42 -0.07
N SER A 375 -15.46 12.60 -0.23
CA SER A 375 -16.65 12.80 -1.07
C SER A 375 -17.75 11.76 -0.78
N LYS A 376 -17.94 11.44 0.50
CA LYS A 376 -18.89 10.42 0.99
C LYS A 376 -19.55 10.87 2.28
N ARG A 377 -20.76 10.36 2.52
CA ARG A 377 -21.45 10.51 3.80
C ARG A 377 -20.76 9.65 4.85
N ILE A 378 -20.46 10.25 6.00
CA ILE A 378 -19.86 9.59 7.17
C ILE A 378 -20.66 10.06 8.39
N ASP A 379 -21.27 9.13 9.12
CA ASP A 379 -22.14 9.42 10.27
C ASP A 379 -21.64 8.80 11.59
N GLY A 380 -20.62 7.96 11.52
CA GLY A 380 -20.02 7.31 12.68
C GLY A 380 -18.50 7.39 12.71
N TRP A 381 -17.94 7.15 13.89
CA TRP A 381 -16.52 6.87 14.06
C TRP A 381 -16.29 5.66 14.96
N ALA A 382 -15.16 5.00 14.75
CA ALA A 382 -14.69 3.91 15.60
C ALA A 382 -13.17 4.03 15.86
N THR A 383 -12.69 3.49 16.98
CA THR A 383 -11.27 3.41 17.33
C THR A 383 -10.95 2.14 18.08
N THR A 384 -9.66 1.83 18.18
CA THR A 384 -9.14 0.75 19.02
C THR A 384 -8.29 1.32 20.14
N ALA A 385 -8.62 0.97 21.38
CA ALA A 385 -7.84 1.30 22.56
C ALA A 385 -7.20 0.03 23.15
N PHE A 386 -5.88 0.07 23.38
CA PHE A 386 -5.14 -0.99 24.06
C PHE A 386 -4.95 -0.64 25.53
N THR A 387 -5.23 -1.57 26.43
CA THR A 387 -5.14 -1.34 27.89
C THR A 387 -5.16 -2.66 28.67
N ASP A 388 -4.60 -2.68 29.88
CA ASP A 388 -4.71 -3.84 30.78
C ASP A 388 -6.04 -3.89 31.55
N ARG A 389 -6.88 -2.86 31.37
CA ARG A 389 -8.19 -2.78 32.03
C ARG A 389 -9.31 -3.21 31.06
N PRO A 390 -10.40 -3.81 31.56
CA PRO A 390 -11.53 -4.20 30.71
C PRO A 390 -12.26 -2.99 30.09
N ASN A 391 -12.00 -1.76 30.55
CA ASN A 391 -12.54 -0.53 29.98
C ASN A 391 -11.46 0.55 29.91
N SER A 392 -11.49 1.35 28.84
CA SER A 392 -10.64 2.53 28.72
C SER A 392 -11.13 3.67 29.62
N ALA A 393 -10.23 4.28 30.40
CA ALA A 393 -10.55 5.48 31.18
C ALA A 393 -10.93 6.69 30.31
N LYS A 394 -10.44 6.70 29.06
CA LYS A 394 -10.66 7.74 28.07
C LYS A 394 -12.00 7.59 27.36
N TYR A 395 -12.24 6.45 26.72
CA TYR A 395 -13.45 6.22 25.90
C TYR A 395 -14.62 5.60 26.67
N GLY A 396 -14.35 4.91 27.79
CA GLY A 396 -15.34 4.07 28.45
C GLY A 396 -16.46 4.81 29.18
N ARG A 397 -16.24 6.06 29.61
CA ARG A 397 -17.24 6.88 30.32
C ARG A 397 -17.01 8.37 30.09
N GLY A 398 -18.09 9.14 30.02
CA GLY A 398 -18.06 10.62 30.07
C GLY A 398 -18.06 11.35 28.73
N ILE A 399 -17.93 10.62 27.61
CA ILE A 399 -18.08 11.19 26.26
C ILE A 399 -19.47 10.80 25.73
N PRO A 400 -20.34 11.76 25.35
CA PRO A 400 -21.68 11.47 24.84
C PRO A 400 -21.67 10.57 23.61
N GLY A 401 -22.59 9.60 23.56
CA GLY A 401 -22.78 8.74 22.38
C GLY A 401 -21.72 7.65 22.18
N VAL A 402 -20.60 7.68 22.92
CA VAL A 402 -19.53 6.68 22.80
C VAL A 402 -19.90 5.40 23.53
N LYS A 403 -19.79 4.27 22.84
CA LYS A 403 -20.08 2.94 23.37
C LYS A 403 -18.91 1.99 23.10
N LEU A 404 -18.70 1.05 24.02
CA LEU A 404 -17.84 -0.11 23.77
C LEU A 404 -18.58 -1.03 22.80
N GLN A 405 -18.00 -1.25 21.62
CA GLN A 405 -18.56 -2.10 20.56
C GLN A 405 -18.04 -3.52 20.67
N LYS A 406 -16.75 -3.69 21.00
CA LYS A 406 -16.11 -5.00 21.11
C LYS A 406 -15.00 -4.97 22.15
N ARG A 407 -14.86 -6.07 22.92
CA ARG A 407 -13.72 -6.34 23.81
C ARG A 407 -13.06 -7.63 23.35
N THR A 408 -11.75 -7.61 23.20
CA THR A 408 -10.95 -8.78 22.85
C THR A 408 -9.77 -8.86 23.81
N GLU A 409 -9.53 -10.04 24.38
CA GLU A 409 -8.33 -10.32 25.17
C GLU A 409 -7.23 -10.84 24.25
N ALA A 410 -6.01 -10.35 24.45
CA ALA A 410 -4.85 -10.79 23.70
C ALA A 410 -4.61 -12.29 23.93
N SER A 411 -4.31 -13.00 22.85
CA SER A 411 -4.03 -14.44 22.84
C SER A 411 -2.88 -14.76 21.90
N SER A 412 -2.39 -16.01 21.91
CA SER A 412 -1.35 -16.44 20.96
C SER A 412 -1.78 -16.33 19.49
N LYS A 413 -3.09 -16.45 19.20
CA LYS A 413 -3.65 -16.33 17.84
C LYS A 413 -3.98 -14.89 17.44
N ASP A 414 -4.24 -14.02 18.42
CA ASP A 414 -4.50 -12.60 18.22
C ASP A 414 -3.79 -11.82 19.34
N PRO A 415 -2.50 -11.52 19.18
CA PRO A 415 -1.69 -10.92 20.24
C PRO A 415 -2.02 -9.45 20.50
N GLY A 416 -2.95 -8.85 19.74
CA GLY A 416 -3.27 -7.43 19.83
C GLY A 416 -2.06 -6.56 19.50
N ASP A 417 -1.64 -5.70 20.45
CA ASP A 417 -0.41 -4.90 20.31
C ASP A 417 0.84 -5.57 20.91
N GLY A 418 0.69 -6.79 21.47
CA GLY A 418 1.76 -7.55 22.11
C GLY A 418 2.22 -6.98 23.45
N ILE A 419 1.53 -5.97 23.99
CA ILE A 419 1.90 -5.28 25.24
C ILE A 419 0.76 -5.36 26.25
N HIS A 420 -0.47 -5.09 25.82
CA HIS A 420 -1.62 -4.95 26.71
C HIS A 420 -2.55 -6.15 26.66
N ARG A 421 -3.23 -6.42 27.78
CA ARG A 421 -4.19 -7.53 27.89
C ARG A 421 -5.43 -7.37 27.01
N TYR A 422 -5.99 -6.16 26.89
CA TYR A 422 -7.24 -5.94 26.17
C TYR A 422 -7.06 -5.04 24.94
N GLN A 423 -7.74 -5.42 23.88
CA GLN A 423 -8.05 -4.61 22.71
C GLN A 423 -9.54 -4.24 22.73
N LEU A 424 -9.83 -2.97 22.94
CA LEU A 424 -11.19 -2.44 23.09
C LEU A 424 -11.57 -1.60 21.88
N GLN A 425 -12.66 -1.97 21.19
CA GLN A 425 -13.22 -1.16 20.10
C GLN A 425 -14.32 -0.26 20.66
N TYR A 426 -14.14 1.05 20.48
CA TYR A 426 -15.12 2.07 20.85
C TYR A 426 -15.60 2.78 19.60
N GLY A 427 -16.84 3.27 19.63
CA GLY A 427 -17.36 4.11 18.57
C GLY A 427 -18.59 4.90 18.99
N GLY A 428 -18.98 5.85 18.17
CA GLY A 428 -20.11 6.74 18.42
C GLY A 428 -20.51 7.54 17.18
N PRO A 429 -21.59 8.31 17.26
CA PRO A 429 -22.04 9.16 16.15
C PRO A 429 -21.06 10.33 15.93
N LEU A 430 -20.98 10.79 14.69
CA LEU A 430 -20.37 12.06 14.30
C LEU A 430 -21.44 13.14 14.15
N GLY A 431 -21.09 14.39 14.51
CA GLY A 431 -21.95 15.54 14.25
C GLY A 431 -23.10 15.76 15.22
N ALA A 432 -23.12 15.05 16.35
CA ALA A 432 -24.16 15.20 17.36
C ALA A 432 -24.12 16.56 18.11
N TYR A 433 -22.97 17.24 18.10
CA TYR A 433 -22.72 18.53 18.72
C TYR A 433 -21.61 19.27 17.97
N ASP A 434 -21.48 20.57 18.17
CA ASP A 434 -20.41 21.39 17.61
C ASP A 434 -19.23 21.57 18.59
N LEU A 435 -18.20 22.31 18.18
CA LEU A 435 -17.01 22.54 19.00
C LEU A 435 -17.31 23.30 20.31
N ASP A 436 -18.25 24.25 20.29
CA ASP A 436 -18.57 25.07 21.46
C ASP A 436 -19.34 24.25 22.50
N ASP A 437 -20.30 23.43 22.05
CA ASP A 437 -21.00 22.44 22.87
C ASP A 437 -20.01 21.43 23.48
N ALA A 438 -19.06 20.93 22.67
CA ALA A 438 -18.04 19.99 23.12
C ALA A 438 -17.18 20.58 24.25
N LEU A 439 -16.70 21.81 24.07
CA LEU A 439 -15.87 22.49 25.06
C LEU A 439 -16.65 22.77 26.34
N SER A 440 -17.87 23.30 26.23
CA SER A 440 -18.74 23.64 27.36
C SER A 440 -19.07 22.39 28.20
N LEU A 441 -19.43 21.30 27.52
CA LEU A 441 -19.73 20.04 28.17
C LEU A 441 -18.50 19.43 28.86
N TRP A 442 -17.34 19.49 28.20
CA TRP A 442 -16.10 19.00 28.79
C TRP A 442 -15.69 19.84 30.01
N LYS A 443 -15.77 21.18 29.94
CA LYS A 443 -15.48 22.06 31.08
C LYS A 443 -16.37 21.72 32.28
N THR A 444 -17.65 21.52 32.04
CA THR A 444 -18.63 21.13 33.07
C THR A 444 -18.33 19.79 33.71
N LYS A 445 -18.05 18.75 32.90
CA LYS A 445 -17.89 17.37 33.40
C LYS A 445 -16.48 17.01 33.84
N HIS A 446 -15.46 17.65 33.27
CA HIS A 446 -14.07 17.20 33.33
C HIS A 446 -13.07 18.33 33.57
N GLY A 447 -13.41 19.59 33.29
CA GLY A 447 -12.50 20.74 33.39
C GLY A 447 -12.02 21.07 34.80
N LYS A 448 -12.69 20.55 35.84
CA LYS A 448 -12.28 20.73 37.25
C LYS A 448 -11.22 19.71 37.71
N ASP A 449 -10.92 18.69 36.91
CA ASP A 449 -9.95 17.63 37.25
C ASP A 449 -8.52 18.03 36.85
N LEU A 450 -7.83 18.67 37.80
CA LEU A 450 -6.48 19.21 37.65
C LEU A 450 -5.41 18.20 38.13
N ARG A 451 -4.18 18.36 37.64
CA ARG A 451 -3.04 17.51 37.98
C ARG A 451 -2.49 17.74 39.36
#